data_AF-A0A1E3BJ06-F1
#
_entry.id   AF-A0A1E3BJ06-F1
#
_cell.length_a   1.000
_cell.length_b   1.000
_cell.length_c   1.000
_cell.angle_alpha   90.00
_cell.angle_beta   90.00
_cell.angle_gamma   90.00
#
_symmetry.space_group_name_H-M   'P 1'
#
loop_
_entity.id
_entity.type
_entity.pdbx_description
1 polymer ?
#
loop_
_entity_poly.entity_id
_entity_poly.type
_entity_poly.pdbx_seq_one_letter_code
_entity_poly.pdbx_strand_id
1 'polypeptide(L)'
;MCAHSLTRLKHAKPQKIAAQWRAVANRDASVNTFVYAVRTTGIYCRPSCPARLARRANVDFFNSPTLAEAAGFRPCKRCRPNDQMGDPHVRLVQAACDSIAAAVSSGGKVKLEELAEAANFTPSHFHRVFKKITGVTPGQYAKEQRQRGFNGGESNGNLEHDGVPGAPDEDRFFDELIDWDANA
;
A
#
# COMPACT_ATOMS: atom_id res chain seq x y z
N MET A 1 34.85 -25.91 22.91
CA MET A 1 34.25 -26.58 21.74
C MET A 1 32.75 -26.29 21.75
N CYS A 2 32.27 -25.30 20.99
CA CYS A 2 30.84 -24.95 20.98
C CYS A 2 30.24 -25.27 19.61
N ALA A 3 29.63 -26.45 19.49
CA ALA A 3 28.79 -26.82 18.37
C ALA A 3 27.35 -26.34 18.65
N HIS A 4 27.02 -25.10 18.26
CA HIS A 4 25.62 -24.68 18.20
C HIS A 4 24.99 -25.29 16.95
N SER A 5 24.44 -26.48 17.15
CA SER A 5 23.69 -27.26 16.19
C SER A 5 22.50 -26.47 15.66
N LEU A 6 22.46 -26.36 14.34
CA LEU A 6 21.44 -25.74 13.51
C LEU A 6 20.05 -26.33 13.82
N THR A 7 19.17 -25.58 14.49
CA THR A 7 17.73 -25.89 14.54
C THR A 7 17.09 -25.54 13.21
N ARG A 8 17.39 -26.39 12.22
CA ARG A 8 16.74 -26.36 10.91
C ARG A 8 15.36 -26.98 11.05
N LEU A 9 14.34 -26.16 11.35
CA LEU A 9 12.94 -26.59 11.35
C LEU A 9 12.50 -26.92 9.90
N LYS A 10 12.84 -28.14 9.46
CA LYS A 10 12.55 -28.71 8.14
C LYS A 10 11.18 -29.38 8.05
N HIS A 11 10.21 -29.06 8.91
CA HIS A 11 8.98 -29.87 9.02
C HIS A 11 7.71 -29.02 8.85
N ALA A 12 7.54 -28.47 7.66
CA ALA A 12 6.21 -28.11 7.15
C ALA A 12 5.75 -29.20 6.17
N LYS A 13 4.48 -29.62 6.27
CA LYS A 13 3.87 -30.60 5.33
C LYS A 13 4.09 -30.13 3.88
N PRO A 14 4.43 -31.00 2.92
CA PRO A 14 4.74 -30.60 1.53
C PRO A 14 3.60 -29.85 0.84
N GLN A 15 2.34 -30.17 1.18
CA GLN A 15 1.15 -29.43 0.71
C GLN A 15 1.15 -27.96 1.17
N LYS A 16 1.59 -27.68 2.40
CA LYS A 16 1.67 -26.33 2.97
C LYS A 16 2.69 -25.47 2.22
N ILE A 17 3.86 -26.04 1.91
CA ILE A 17 4.94 -25.36 1.16
C ILE A 17 4.47 -25.00 -0.26
N ALA A 18 3.70 -25.88 -0.92
CA ALA A 18 3.15 -25.60 -2.25
C ALA A 18 2.16 -24.44 -2.23
N ALA A 19 1.27 -24.38 -1.23
CA ALA A 19 0.32 -23.28 -1.06
C ALA A 19 1.04 -21.96 -0.74
N GLN A 20 2.02 -21.98 0.16
CA GLN A 20 2.84 -20.81 0.50
C GLN A 20 3.59 -20.28 -0.73
N TRP A 21 4.18 -21.17 -1.54
CA TRP A 21 4.82 -20.76 -2.78
C TRP A 21 3.84 -20.12 -3.77
N ARG A 22 2.63 -20.66 -3.90
CA ARG A 22 1.60 -20.09 -4.77
C ARG A 22 1.22 -18.67 -4.33
N ALA A 23 1.04 -18.45 -3.03
CA ALA A 23 0.76 -17.12 -2.48
C ALA A 23 1.88 -16.12 -2.79
N VAL A 24 3.16 -16.53 -2.68
CA VAL A 24 4.31 -15.70 -3.06
C VAL A 24 4.35 -15.44 -4.57
N ALA A 25 4.13 -16.47 -5.39
CA ALA A 25 4.15 -16.36 -6.85
C ALA A 25 3.06 -15.42 -7.37
N ASN A 26 1.87 -15.47 -6.76
CA ASN A 26 0.73 -14.63 -7.10
C ASN A 26 0.74 -13.27 -6.41
N ARG A 27 1.71 -13.01 -5.51
CA ARG A 27 1.79 -11.79 -4.68
C ARG A 27 0.49 -11.51 -3.90
N ASP A 28 -0.08 -12.56 -3.34
CA ASP A 28 -1.35 -12.48 -2.63
C ASP A 28 -1.22 -11.62 -1.36
N ALA A 29 -1.90 -10.48 -1.36
CA ALA A 29 -1.92 -9.52 -0.25
C ALA A 29 -2.82 -9.94 0.91
N SER A 30 -3.76 -10.86 0.68
CA SER A 30 -4.63 -11.38 1.74
C SER A 30 -3.87 -12.30 2.71
N VAL A 31 -2.77 -12.90 2.26
CA VAL A 31 -2.00 -13.86 3.03
C VAL A 31 -0.88 -13.17 3.81
N ASN A 32 -1.12 -12.93 5.10
CA ASN A 32 -0.14 -12.35 6.03
C ASN A 32 0.40 -13.35 7.09
N THR A 33 0.01 -14.62 6.99
CA THR A 33 0.23 -15.64 8.04
C THR A 33 1.65 -16.21 8.07
N PHE A 34 2.51 -15.85 7.12
CA PHE A 34 3.88 -16.34 7.02
C PHE A 34 4.77 -15.33 6.29
N VAL A 35 6.09 -15.50 6.44
CA VAL A 35 7.11 -14.77 5.66
C VAL A 35 7.97 -15.76 4.88
N TYR A 36 8.56 -15.31 3.77
CA TYR A 36 9.52 -16.11 3.02
C TYR A 36 10.88 -15.43 3.06
N ALA A 37 11.96 -16.21 3.11
CA ALA A 37 13.32 -15.72 3.12
C ALA A 37 14.11 -16.28 1.94
N VAL A 38 14.96 -15.43 1.35
CA VAL A 38 15.77 -15.77 0.19
C VAL A 38 17.20 -16.00 0.65
N ARG A 39 17.68 -17.24 0.53
CA ARG A 39 19.00 -17.67 1.00
C ARG A 39 20.15 -16.88 0.38
N THR A 40 20.03 -16.56 -0.92
CA THR A 40 21.09 -15.87 -1.66
C THR A 40 21.25 -14.41 -1.29
N THR A 41 20.20 -13.75 -0.79
CA THR A 41 20.24 -12.33 -0.41
C THR A 41 20.27 -12.12 1.10
N GLY A 42 19.91 -13.14 1.88
CA GLY A 42 19.76 -13.00 3.34
C GLY A 42 18.60 -12.07 3.72
N ILE A 43 17.60 -11.91 2.84
CA ILE A 43 16.45 -11.03 3.05
C ILE A 43 15.17 -11.85 3.20
N TYR A 44 14.33 -11.47 4.17
CA TYR A 44 12.96 -12.01 4.28
C TYR A 44 11.89 -10.97 3.93
N CYS A 45 10.78 -11.45 3.38
CA CYS A 45 9.73 -10.67 2.74
C CYS A 45 8.32 -11.21 3.08
N ARG A 46 7.30 -10.36 2.89
CA ARG A 46 5.88 -10.77 2.88
C ARG A 46 5.51 -11.37 1.52
N PRO A 47 4.49 -12.25 1.44
CA PRO A 47 4.05 -12.85 0.17
C PRO A 47 3.69 -11.84 -0.93
N SER A 48 3.13 -10.69 -0.56
CA SER A 48 2.79 -9.58 -1.46
C SER A 48 3.96 -8.70 -1.91
N CYS A 49 5.20 -9.06 -1.57
CA CYS A 49 6.35 -8.21 -1.86
C CYS A 49 6.52 -7.99 -3.39
N PRO A 50 6.63 -6.73 -3.86
CA PRO A 50 6.82 -6.43 -5.28
C PRO A 50 8.25 -6.70 -5.78
N ALA A 51 9.15 -7.17 -4.92
CA ALA A 51 10.51 -7.54 -5.31
C ALA A 51 10.52 -8.65 -6.37
N ARG A 52 11.61 -8.73 -7.15
CA ARG A 52 11.82 -9.81 -8.09
C ARG A 52 11.86 -11.14 -7.32
N LEU A 53 11.06 -12.11 -7.75
CA LEU A 53 11.02 -13.42 -7.12
C LEU A 53 12.32 -14.18 -7.36
N ALA A 54 12.86 -14.75 -6.29
CA ALA A 54 14.01 -15.65 -6.37
C ALA A 54 13.56 -17.03 -6.89
N ARG A 55 14.53 -17.86 -7.29
CA ARG A 55 14.26 -19.27 -7.62
C ARG A 55 13.71 -19.98 -6.38
N ARG A 56 12.68 -20.81 -6.55
CA ARG A 56 12.04 -21.57 -5.46
C ARG A 56 13.03 -22.35 -4.60
N ALA A 57 14.09 -22.91 -5.20
CA ALA A 57 15.13 -23.65 -4.49
C ALA A 57 15.89 -22.83 -3.43
N ASN A 58 15.91 -21.50 -3.57
CA ASN A 58 16.60 -20.57 -2.67
C ASN A 58 15.65 -19.93 -1.65
N VAL A 59 14.41 -20.40 -1.55
CA VAL A 59 13.38 -19.81 -0.68
C VAL A 59 13.03 -20.74 0.46
N ASP A 60 13.13 -20.21 1.68
CA ASP A 60 12.65 -20.86 2.91
C ASP A 60 11.42 -20.11 3.44
N PHE A 61 10.51 -20.81 4.12
CA PHE A 61 9.30 -20.22 4.69
C PHE A 61 9.34 -20.26 6.22
N PHE A 62 8.90 -19.17 6.86
CA PHE A 62 8.82 -19.03 8.31
C PHE A 62 7.41 -18.59 8.72
N ASN A 63 6.91 -19.10 9.85
CA ASN A 63 5.58 -18.74 10.34
C ASN A 63 5.53 -17.31 10.92
N SER A 64 6.67 -16.73 11.30
CA SER A 64 6.74 -15.36 11.84
C SER A 64 8.01 -14.64 11.39
N PRO A 65 8.00 -13.29 11.34
CA PRO A 65 9.20 -12.48 11.12
C PRO A 65 10.32 -12.77 12.13
N THR A 66 9.95 -12.94 13.40
CA THR A 66 10.89 -13.22 14.50
C THR A 66 11.69 -14.51 14.27
N LEU A 67 11.07 -15.55 13.72
CA LEU A 67 11.76 -16.79 13.38
C LEU A 67 12.73 -16.63 12.21
N ALA A 68 12.40 -15.78 11.23
CA ALA A 68 13.30 -15.46 10.13
C ALA A 68 14.52 -14.67 10.61
N GLU A 69 14.33 -13.72 11.54
CA GLU A 69 15.42 -12.95 12.13
C GLU A 69 16.33 -13.82 13.01
N ALA A 70 15.74 -14.72 13.81
CA ALA A 70 16.50 -15.71 14.57
C ALA A 70 17.32 -16.65 13.67
N ALA A 71 16.87 -16.89 12.44
CA ALA A 71 17.62 -17.64 11.42
C ALA A 71 18.67 -16.79 10.67
N GLY A 72 18.86 -15.52 11.04
CA GLY A 72 19.88 -14.63 10.49
C GLY A 72 19.47 -13.82 9.25
N PHE A 73 18.18 -13.79 8.92
CA PHE A 73 17.68 -13.00 7.79
C PHE A 73 17.35 -11.57 8.20
N ARG A 74 17.60 -10.61 7.30
CA ARG A 74 17.27 -9.19 7.49
C ARG A 74 15.91 -8.84 6.86
N PRO A 75 15.15 -7.89 7.44
CA PRO A 75 13.86 -7.48 6.88
C PRO A 75 14.03 -6.78 5.53
N CYS A 76 13.12 -7.07 4.59
CA CYS A 76 13.06 -6.36 3.33
C CYS A 76 12.68 -4.89 3.52
N LYS A 77 13.46 -3.97 2.95
CA LYS A 77 13.19 -2.53 2.99
C LYS A 77 11.98 -2.11 2.13
N ARG A 78 11.53 -2.97 1.20
CA ARG A 78 10.45 -2.67 0.26
C ARG A 78 9.08 -3.04 0.78
N CYS A 79 8.91 -4.24 1.33
CA CYS A 79 7.65 -4.67 1.94
C CYS A 79 7.60 -4.49 3.45
N ARG A 80 8.69 -3.99 4.06
CA ARG A 80 8.86 -3.70 5.50
C ARG A 80 8.08 -4.65 6.40
N PRO A 81 8.47 -5.94 6.44
CA PRO A 81 7.65 -6.96 7.07
C PRO A 81 7.46 -6.74 8.57
N ASN A 82 8.38 -6.03 9.23
CA ASN A 82 8.35 -5.70 10.66
C ASN A 82 7.56 -4.42 10.99
N ASP A 83 7.19 -3.61 9.99
CA ASP A 83 6.29 -2.47 10.23
C ASP A 83 4.88 -3.03 10.51
N GLN A 84 4.50 -3.02 11.78
CA GLN A 84 3.15 -3.35 12.25
C GLN A 84 2.16 -2.21 11.97
N MET A 85 2.65 -0.99 11.69
CA MET A 85 1.86 0.25 11.62
C MET A 85 1.17 0.50 10.26
N GLY A 86 1.15 -0.50 9.36
CA GLY A 86 0.63 -0.34 8.00
C GLY A 86 1.56 0.48 7.09
N ASP A 87 1.17 0.66 5.83
CA ASP A 87 1.94 1.48 4.90
C ASP A 87 1.89 2.95 5.37
N PRO A 88 3.03 3.61 5.66
CA PRO A 88 3.03 5.02 6.08
C PRO A 88 2.31 5.94 5.10
N HIS A 89 2.26 5.57 3.81
CA HIS A 89 1.50 6.28 2.80
C HIS A 89 -0.01 6.28 3.08
N VAL A 90 -0.56 5.21 3.67
CA VAL A 90 -1.99 5.13 4.00
C VAL A 90 -2.36 6.14 5.07
N ARG A 91 -1.52 6.30 6.10
CA ARG A 91 -1.75 7.30 7.15
C ARG A 91 -1.69 8.73 6.62
N LEU A 92 -0.73 9.01 5.75
CA LEU A 92 -0.58 10.33 5.11
C LEU A 92 -1.78 10.64 4.20
N VAL A 93 -2.23 9.65 3.42
CA VAL A 93 -3.43 9.81 2.57
C VAL A 93 -4.69 9.99 3.42
N GLN A 94 -4.82 9.28 4.53
CA GLN A 94 -5.96 9.47 5.45
C GLN A 94 -5.99 10.88 6.03
N ALA A 95 -4.85 11.38 6.51
CA ALA A 95 -4.76 12.76 7.01
C ALA A 95 -5.12 13.78 5.91
N ALA A 96 -4.71 13.54 4.66
CA ALA A 96 -5.09 14.39 3.54
C ALA A 96 -6.59 14.34 3.23
N CYS A 97 -7.23 13.16 3.30
CA CYS A 97 -8.69 13.03 3.18
C CYS A 97 -9.41 13.85 4.26
N ASP A 98 -8.94 13.80 5.50
CA ASP A 98 -9.52 14.53 6.63
C ASP A 98 -9.37 16.06 6.42
N SER A 99 -8.22 16.53 5.94
CA SER A 99 -8.00 17.94 5.59
C SER A 99 -8.92 18.41 4.45
N ILE A 100 -9.11 17.60 3.41
CA ILE A 100 -10.04 17.92 2.31
C ILE A 100 -11.47 18.03 2.86
N ALA A 101 -11.91 17.08 3.68
CA ALA A 101 -13.25 17.09 4.25
C ALA A 101 -13.49 18.33 5.14
N ALA A 102 -12.52 18.69 5.99
CA ALA A 102 -12.60 19.87 6.85
C ALA A 102 -12.71 21.18 6.05
N ALA A 103 -11.91 21.32 5.00
CA ALA A 103 -11.93 22.52 4.16
C ALA A 103 -13.16 22.62 3.27
N VAL A 104 -13.69 21.50 2.79
CA VAL A 104 -14.99 21.49 2.08
C VAL A 104 -16.11 21.95 3.01
N SER A 105 -16.07 21.53 4.28
CA SER A 105 -17.08 21.91 5.29
C SER A 105 -17.04 23.40 5.63
N SER A 106 -15.86 24.05 5.56
CA SER A 106 -15.70 25.49 5.75
C SER A 106 -15.93 26.31 4.49
N GLY A 107 -16.32 25.69 3.36
CA GLY A 107 -16.49 26.37 2.07
C GLY A 107 -15.18 26.79 1.40
N GLY A 108 -14.04 26.33 1.92
CA GLY A 108 -12.70 26.64 1.42
C GLY A 108 -12.30 25.81 0.20
N LYS A 109 -11.27 26.28 -0.50
CA LYS A 109 -10.53 25.51 -1.51
C LYS A 109 -9.22 25.05 -0.89
N VAL A 110 -8.92 23.76 -0.94
CA VAL A 110 -7.59 23.24 -0.59
C VAL A 110 -6.79 23.09 -1.87
N LYS A 111 -5.58 23.63 -1.86
CA LYS A 111 -4.62 23.46 -2.95
C LYS A 111 -3.92 22.11 -2.84
N LEU A 112 -3.66 21.47 -3.98
CA LEU A 112 -2.99 20.18 -4.01
C LEU A 112 -1.58 20.27 -3.43
N GLU A 113 -0.94 21.43 -3.63
CA GLU A 113 0.38 21.79 -3.15
C GLU A 113 0.45 21.74 -1.62
N GLU A 114 -0.56 22.28 -0.93
CA GLU A 114 -0.63 22.31 0.54
C GLU A 114 -0.76 20.89 1.12
N LEU A 115 -1.57 20.04 0.48
CA LEU A 115 -1.72 18.64 0.87
C LEU A 115 -0.44 17.82 0.63
N ALA A 116 0.23 18.08 -0.50
CA ALA A 116 1.48 17.42 -0.85
C ALA A 116 2.60 17.84 0.13
N GLU A 117 2.68 19.12 0.47
CA GLU A 117 3.64 19.66 1.43
C GLU A 117 3.40 19.11 2.84
N ALA A 118 2.15 19.08 3.31
CA ALA A 118 1.80 18.46 4.59
C ALA A 118 2.15 16.96 4.65
N ALA A 119 2.13 16.28 3.50
CA ALA A 119 2.53 14.88 3.37
C ALA A 119 4.03 14.67 3.07
N ASN A 120 4.80 15.76 2.98
CA ASN A 120 6.22 15.77 2.60
C ASN A 120 6.49 15.03 1.27
N PHE A 121 5.60 15.23 0.29
CA PHE A 121 5.70 14.67 -1.06
C PHE A 121 5.72 15.77 -2.11
N THR A 122 6.26 15.45 -3.29
CA THR A 122 6.00 16.25 -4.48
C THR A 122 4.54 16.08 -4.92
N PRO A 123 3.91 17.08 -5.54
CA PRO A 123 2.52 16.99 -5.99
C PRO A 123 2.24 15.74 -6.86
N SER A 124 3.16 15.42 -7.79
CA SER A 124 3.05 14.25 -8.65
C SER A 124 3.13 12.92 -7.88
N HIS A 125 4.00 12.84 -6.87
CA HIS A 125 4.12 11.65 -6.03
C HIS A 125 2.87 11.47 -5.14
N PHE A 126 2.40 12.56 -4.54
CA PHE A 126 1.17 12.58 -3.75
C PHE A 126 -0.03 12.12 -4.58
N HIS A 127 -0.22 12.64 -5.79
CA HIS A 127 -1.32 12.26 -6.67
C HIS A 127 -1.34 10.76 -6.97
N ARG A 128 -0.18 10.17 -7.29
CA ARG A 128 -0.04 8.74 -7.60
C ARG A 128 -0.29 7.87 -6.37
N VAL A 129 0.21 8.28 -5.21
CA VAL A 129 0.01 7.56 -3.95
C VAL A 129 -1.44 7.63 -3.50
N PHE A 130 -2.07 8.80 -3.60
CA PHE A 130 -3.47 9.02 -3.27
C PHE A 130 -4.37 8.12 -4.12
N LYS A 131 -4.27 8.20 -5.46
CA LYS A 131 -5.06 7.36 -6.38
C LYS A 131 -4.87 5.86 -6.14
N LYS A 132 -3.63 5.43 -5.83
CA LYS A 132 -3.34 4.02 -5.54
C LYS A 132 -4.04 3.53 -4.26
N ILE A 133 -4.25 4.41 -3.28
CA ILE A 133 -4.79 4.06 -1.97
C ILE A 133 -6.31 4.27 -1.92
N THR A 134 -6.82 5.38 -2.44
CA THR A 134 -8.25 5.75 -2.39
C THR A 134 -9.03 5.28 -3.62
N GLY A 135 -8.35 4.91 -4.71
CA GLY A 135 -8.97 4.55 -6.00
C GLY A 135 -9.38 5.75 -6.87
N VAL A 136 -9.44 6.96 -6.30
CA VAL A 136 -9.88 8.20 -6.98
C VAL A 136 -8.81 9.29 -6.89
N THR A 137 -8.91 10.32 -7.73
CA THR A 137 -7.98 11.46 -7.65
C THR A 137 -8.35 12.42 -6.50
N PRO A 138 -7.40 13.17 -5.93
CA PRO A 138 -7.70 14.17 -4.89
C PRO A 138 -8.77 15.19 -5.31
N GLY A 139 -8.76 15.61 -6.58
CA GLY A 139 -9.75 16.55 -7.12
C GLY A 139 -11.16 15.94 -7.22
N GLN A 140 -11.27 14.69 -7.67
CA GLN A 140 -12.55 13.96 -7.67
C GLN A 140 -13.06 13.76 -6.25
N TYR A 141 -12.19 13.38 -5.31
CA TYR A 141 -12.55 13.22 -3.91
C TYR A 141 -13.12 14.52 -3.30
N ALA A 142 -12.45 15.67 -3.53
CA ALA A 142 -12.95 16.97 -3.06
C ALA A 142 -14.30 17.36 -3.70
N LYS A 143 -14.50 17.04 -4.99
CA LYS A 143 -15.76 17.27 -5.71
C LYS A 143 -16.90 16.43 -5.13
N GLU A 144 -16.66 15.14 -4.90
CA GLU A 144 -17.63 14.22 -4.29
C GLU A 144 -18.00 14.66 -2.88
N GLN A 145 -17.03 15.11 -2.08
CA GLN A 145 -17.30 15.63 -0.73
C GLN A 145 -18.16 16.90 -0.76
N ARG A 146 -17.94 17.81 -1.72
CA ARG A 146 -18.82 18.99 -1.90
C ARG A 146 -20.24 18.61 -2.27
N GLN A 147 -20.41 17.62 -3.14
CA GLN A 147 -21.73 17.13 -3.54
C GLN A 147 -22.45 16.44 -2.36
N ARG A 148 -21.72 15.68 -1.53
CA ARG A 148 -22.25 15.07 -0.30
C ARG A 148 -22.64 16.10 0.76
N GLY A 149 -21.85 17.16 0.92
CA GLY A 149 -22.17 18.27 1.84
C GLY A 149 -23.40 19.09 1.41
N PHE A 150 -23.76 19.05 0.12
CA PHE A 150 -24.94 19.75 -0.40
C PHE A 150 -26.24 18.92 -0.25
N ASN A 151 -26.14 17.59 -0.33
CA ASN A 151 -27.27 16.66 -0.13
C ASN A 151 -27.42 16.22 1.33
N GLY A 152 -27.49 17.19 2.25
CA GLY A 152 -27.88 16.99 3.65
C GLY A 152 -29.38 16.72 3.85
N GLY A 153 -29.97 15.92 2.96
CA GLY A 153 -31.35 15.45 3.03
C GLY A 153 -31.48 14.11 2.32
N GLU A 154 -31.96 13.11 3.07
CA GLU A 154 -32.48 11.81 2.62
C GLU A 154 -31.51 10.61 2.53
N SER A 155 -31.51 9.90 3.67
CA SER A 155 -31.51 8.46 3.94
C SER A 155 -31.35 7.39 2.85
N ASN A 156 -30.61 6.35 3.29
CA ASN A 156 -30.74 4.91 3.06
C ASN A 156 -30.06 4.26 1.84
N GLY A 157 -29.09 3.40 2.17
CA GLY A 157 -29.10 2.01 1.71
C GLY A 157 -28.19 1.66 0.53
N ASN A 158 -27.47 0.55 0.71
CA ASN A 158 -26.69 -0.19 -0.29
C ASN A 158 -25.40 0.44 -0.85
N LEU A 159 -24.29 0.04 -0.24
CA LEU A 159 -23.02 -0.14 -0.95
C LEU A 159 -23.12 -1.42 -1.79
N GLU A 160 -23.84 -1.35 -2.91
CA GLU A 160 -23.64 -2.29 -4.01
C GLU A 160 -22.44 -1.79 -4.83
N HIS A 161 -21.41 -2.62 -4.83
CA HIS A 161 -20.13 -2.38 -5.47
C HIS A 161 -20.27 -2.72 -6.97
N ASP A 162 -20.97 -1.87 -7.72
CA ASP A 162 -21.06 -2.02 -9.17
C ASP A 162 -19.77 -1.54 -9.84
N GLY A 163 -19.21 -2.43 -10.67
CA GLY A 163 -17.89 -2.32 -11.26
C GLY A 163 -17.65 -1.01 -12.01
N VAL A 164 -16.52 -0.37 -11.70
CA VAL A 164 -15.99 0.74 -12.50
C VAL A 164 -15.51 0.18 -13.85
N PRO A 165 -16.06 0.64 -14.98
CA PRO A 165 -15.53 0.32 -16.31
C PRO A 165 -14.10 0.87 -16.43
N GLY A 166 -13.20 0.06 -16.97
CA GLY A 166 -11.79 0.40 -17.13
C GLY A 166 -11.60 1.77 -17.78
N ALA A 167 -11.02 2.72 -17.03
CA ALA A 167 -10.56 3.98 -17.59
C ALA A 167 -9.36 3.69 -18.52
N PRO A 168 -9.33 4.28 -19.73
CA PRO A 168 -8.27 4.04 -20.69
C PRO A 168 -6.94 4.60 -20.19
N ASP A 169 -5.91 3.92 -20.66
CA ASP A 169 -4.50 4.14 -20.48
C ASP A 169 -4.09 5.47 -21.14
N GLU A 170 -4.10 6.59 -20.41
CA GLU A 170 -3.53 7.84 -20.91
C GLU A 170 -2.72 8.57 -19.83
N ASP A 171 -1.40 8.43 -19.97
CA ASP A 171 -0.36 9.28 -19.43
C ASP A 171 -0.51 10.74 -19.94
N ARG A 172 -1.60 11.44 -19.58
CA ARG A 172 -1.69 12.90 -19.66
C ARG A 172 -1.21 13.52 -18.36
N PHE A 173 0.10 13.43 -18.23
CA PHE A 173 0.96 14.33 -17.47
C PHE A 173 0.39 15.77 -17.53
N PHE A 174 -0.06 16.32 -16.39
CA PHE A 174 -0.08 17.75 -16.04
C PHE A 174 -1.26 18.72 -16.32
N ASP A 175 -2.34 18.44 -17.03
CA ASP A 175 -3.03 19.57 -17.70
C ASP A 175 -4.49 19.95 -17.35
N GLU A 176 -5.02 19.75 -16.13
CA GLU A 176 -6.37 20.30 -15.86
C GLU A 176 -6.74 20.59 -14.39
N LEU A 177 -5.78 20.92 -13.52
CA LEU A 177 -6.11 21.43 -12.17
C LEU A 177 -5.02 22.32 -11.55
N ILE A 178 -4.18 22.98 -12.36
CA ILE A 178 -3.28 24.06 -11.95
C ILE A 178 -3.97 25.38 -12.28
N ASP A 179 -4.21 26.22 -11.26
CA ASP A 179 -4.59 27.62 -11.44
C ASP A 179 -3.39 28.35 -12.12
N TRP A 180 -3.52 28.71 -13.41
CA TRP A 180 -2.47 29.39 -14.19
C TRP A 180 -2.56 30.92 -14.16
N ASP A 181 -3.46 31.50 -13.35
CA ASP A 181 -3.67 32.96 -13.27
C ASP A 181 -3.63 33.49 -11.82
N ALA A 182 -2.46 33.43 -11.19
CA ALA A 182 -2.19 34.22 -9.99
C ALA A 182 -0.73 34.70 -9.93
N ASN A 183 -0.29 35.38 -10.98
CA ASN A 183 0.75 36.41 -10.90
C ASN A 183 0.58 37.35 -12.10
N ALA A 184 -0.22 38.39 -11.91
CA ALA A 184 -0.12 39.65 -12.61
C ALA A 184 0.39 40.69 -11.61
#